data_AF-A0A4Y3FUZ0-F1
#
_entry.id   AF-A0A4Y3FUZ0-F1
#
_cell.length_a   1.000
_cell.length_b   1.000
_cell.length_c   1.000
_cell.angle_alpha   90.00
_cell.angle_beta   90.00
_cell.angle_gamma   90.00
#
_symmetry.space_group_name_H-M   'P 1'
#
loop_
_entity.id
_entity.type
_entity.pdbx_description
1 polymer ?
#
loop_
_entity_poly.entity_id
_entity_poly.type
_entity_poly.pdbx_seq_one_letter_code
_entity_poly.pdbx_strand_id
1 'polypeptide(L)' 'MADVLESHTLSTVLDLSKIDFIDSSGLSALVQIAQRCQGQDRSFLVVGNARVVQTVKLVRLENFLHLASDLPSALNQLAA' A
#
# COMPACT_ATOMS: atom_id res chain seq x y z
N MET A 1 21.66 5.91 3.14
CA MET A 1 20.63 5.17 2.40
C MET A 1 19.57 6.20 2.03
N ALA A 2 19.47 6.61 0.76
CA ALA A 2 18.42 7.55 0.38
C ALA A 2 17.09 6.81 0.41
N ASP A 3 16.10 7.35 1.12
CA ASP A 3 14.76 6.79 1.12
C ASP A 3 14.15 6.95 -0.28
N VAL A 4 13.75 5.84 -0.89
CA VAL A 4 13.25 5.84 -2.28
C VAL A 4 11.99 6.69 -2.42
N LEU A 5 11.19 6.78 -1.35
CA LEU A 5 9.99 7.61 -1.34
C LEU A 5 10.35 9.10 -1.26
N GLU A 6 11.42 9.45 -0.53
CA GLU A 6 11.91 10.84 -0.48
C GLU A 6 12.67 11.26 -1.75
N SER A 7 13.30 10.31 -2.45
CA SER A 7 14.09 10.60 -3.65
C SER A 7 13.25 10.86 -4.92
N HIS A 8 11.97 10.46 -4.92
CA HIS A 8 11.15 10.49 -6.12
C HIS A 8 9.68 10.76 -5.80
N THR A 9 9.04 11.63 -6.58
CA THR A 9 7.64 12.06 -6.40
C THR A 9 6.61 11.14 -7.10
N LEU A 10 7.04 10.03 -7.70
CA LEU A 10 6.17 9.17 -8.52
C LEU A 10 5.21 8.34 -7.68
N SER A 11 3.93 8.26 -8.01
CA SER A 11 2.99 7.37 -7.32
C SER A 11 3.52 5.92 -7.11
N THR A 12 3.17 5.30 -5.99
CA THR A 12 3.73 4.00 -5.58
C THR A 12 2.64 2.93 -5.49
N VAL A 13 2.90 1.76 -6.09
CA VAL A 13 2.12 0.54 -5.85
C VAL A 13 2.95 -0.45 -5.06
N LEU A 14 2.35 -1.05 -4.04
CA LEU A 14 2.94 -2.17 -3.31
C LEU A 14 2.17 -3.46 -3.59
N ASP A 15 2.81 -4.41 -4.29
CA ASP A 15 2.23 -5.71 -4.60
C ASP A 15 2.56 -6.75 -3.51
N LEU A 16 1.53 -7.11 -2.74
CA LEU A 16 1.54 -8.12 -1.69
C LEU A 16 0.75 -9.37 -2.10
N SER A 17 0.41 -9.52 -3.39
CA SER A 17 -0.42 -10.63 -3.88
C SER A 17 0.20 -12.00 -3.61
N LYS A 18 1.54 -12.08 -3.59
CA LYS A 18 2.29 -13.31 -3.34
C LYS A 18 2.68 -13.52 -1.87
N ILE A 19 2.19 -12.67 -0.96
CA ILE A 19 2.52 -12.77 0.47
C ILE A 19 1.44 -13.57 1.20
N ASP A 20 1.88 -14.57 1.96
CA ASP A 20 0.98 -15.45 2.71
C ASP A 20 0.62 -14.93 4.10
N PHE A 21 1.35 -13.97 4.65
CA PHE A 21 1.12 -13.47 6.00
C PHE A 21 1.72 -12.08 6.21
N ILE A 22 1.02 -11.26 6.99
CA ILE A 22 1.50 -9.98 7.50
C ILE A 22 1.26 -9.99 9.01
N ASP A 23 2.29 -9.64 9.76
CA ASP A 23 2.27 -9.50 11.21
C ASP A 23 1.97 -8.05 11.64
N SER A 24 2.04 -7.81 12.95
CA SER A 24 1.85 -6.46 13.50
C SER A 24 2.94 -5.47 13.05
N SER A 25 4.18 -5.93 12.88
CA SER A 25 5.26 -5.07 12.39
C SER A 25 5.07 -4.70 10.91
N GLY A 26 4.62 -5.62 10.06
CA GLY A 26 4.26 -5.34 8.68
C GLY A 26 3.12 -4.34 8.55
N LEU A 27 2.06 -4.46 9.34
CA LEU A 27 0.96 -3.50 9.34
C LEU A 27 1.42 -2.09 9.74
N SER A 28 2.22 -1.98 10.81
CA SER A 28 2.74 -0.68 11.24
C SER A 28 3.69 -0.05 10.21
N ALA A 29 4.49 -0.85 9.50
CA ALA A 29 5.29 -0.38 8.38
C ALA A 29 4.43 0.15 7.23
N LEU A 30 3.37 -0.57 6.84
CA LEU A 30 2.44 -0.14 5.79
C LEU A 30 1.77 1.20 6.12
N VAL A 31 1.32 1.36 7.37
CA VAL A 31 0.70 2.61 7.85
C VAL A 31 1.69 3.76 7.81
N GLN A 32 2.95 3.53 8.17
CA GLN A 32 3.98 4.56 8.07
C GLN A 32 4.30 4.96 6.63
N ILE A 33 4.32 4.01 5.69
CA ILE A 33 4.52 4.30 4.27
C ILE A 33 3.34 5.11 3.71
N ALA A 34 2.10 4.71 4.02
CA ALA A 34 0.90 5.41 3.58
C ALA A 34 0.85 6.86 4.12
N GLN A 35 1.19 7.07 5.39
CA GLN A 35 1.29 8.41 5.98
C GLN A 35 2.35 9.29 5.29
N ARG A 36 3.52 8.73 4.97
CA ARG A 36 4.56 9.46 4.23
C ARG A 36 4.09 9.86 2.84
N CYS A 37 3.35 8.99 2.14
CA CYS A 37 2.82 9.30 0.82
C CYS A 37 1.70 10.35 0.88
N GLN A 38 0.78 10.27 1.84
CA GLN A 38 -0.25 11.29 2.06
C GLN A 38 0.37 12.67 2.36
N GLY A 39 1.43 12.72 3.17
CA GLY A 39 2.12 13.97 3.48
C GLY A 39 2.82 14.64 2.28
N GLN A 40 2.95 13.93 1.15
CA GLN A 40 3.58 14.42 -0.07
C GLN A 40 2.58 14.54 -1.25
N ASP A 41 1.27 14.50 -0.98
CA ASP A 41 0.21 14.49 -2.01
C ASP A 41 0.43 13.39 -3.07
N ARG A 42 0.96 12.24 -2.63
CA ARG A 42 1.35 11.13 -3.49
C ARG A 42 0.37 9.98 -3.37
N SER A 43 -0.12 9.49 -4.51
CA SER A 43 -0.96 8.30 -4.55
C SER A 43 -0.17 7.05 -4.13
N PHE A 44 -0.72 6.33 -3.16
CA PHE A 44 -0.20 5.06 -2.67
C PHE A 44 -1.31 4.01 -2.75
N LEU A 45 -1.04 2.91 -3.42
CA LEU A 45 -1.97 1.79 -3.55
C LEU A 45 -1.31 0.50 -3.08
N VAL A 46 -2.10 -0.37 -2.47
CA VAL A 46 -1.65 -1.70 -2.05
C VAL A 46 -2.48 -2.75 -2.78
N VAL A 47 -1.81 -3.70 -3.43
CA VAL A 47 -2.45 -4.86 -4.03
C VAL A 47 -2.25 -6.03 -3.09
N GLY A 48 -3.33 -6.61 -2.57
CA GLY A 48 -3.26 -7.72 -1.64
C GLY A 48 -4.08 -8.90 -2.10
N ASN A 49 -3.64 -10.12 -1.78
CA ASN A 49 -4.51 -11.28 -1.91
C ASN A 49 -5.62 -11.27 -0.83
N ALA A 50 -6.59 -12.19 -0.96
CA ALA A 50 -7.73 -12.28 -0.05
C ALA A 50 -7.32 -12.35 1.44
N ARG A 51 -6.21 -13.02 1.76
CA ARG A 51 -5.73 -13.19 3.13
C ARG A 51 -5.15 -11.89 3.69
N VAL A 52 -4.29 -11.20 2.93
CA VAL A 52 -3.74 -9.88 3.31
C VAL A 52 -4.88 -8.88 3.49
N VAL A 53 -5.83 -8.85 2.55
CA VAL A 53 -7.01 -7.97 2.61
C VAL A 53 -7.84 -8.25 3.87
N GLN A 54 -8.06 -9.51 4.24
CA GLN A 54 -8.78 -9.85 5.47
C GLN A 54 -8.06 -9.33 6.72
N THR A 55 -6.74 -9.53 6.83
CA THR A 55 -5.97 -9.02 7.97
C THR A 55 -6.05 -7.49 8.06
N VAL A 56 -5.90 -6.80 6.94
CA VAL A 56 -6.01 -5.33 6.86
C VAL A 56 -7.42 -4.85 7.24
N LYS A 57 -8.47 -5.59 6.84
CA LYS A 57 -9.87 -5.29 7.19
C LYS A 57 -10.16 -5.46 8.69
N LEU A 58 -9.58 -6.48 9.31
CA LEU A 58 -9.75 -6.72 10.76
C LEU A 58 -9.23 -5.54 11.58
N VAL A 59 -8.15 -4.90 11.14
CA VAL A 59 -7.57 -3.72 11.77
C VAL A 59 -8.11 -2.39 11.21
N ARG A 60 -9.12 -2.45 10.33
CA ARG A 60 -9.81 -1.29 9.73
C ARG A 60 -8.88 -0.34 8.96
N LEU A 61 -7.81 -0.88 8.37
CA LEU A 61 -6.82 -0.11 7.60
C LEU A 61 -7.09 -0.13 6.10
N GLU A 62 -8.16 -0.78 5.61
CA GLU A 62 -8.40 -0.95 4.17
C GLU A 62 -8.52 0.37 3.40
N ASN A 63 -9.17 1.35 4.00
CA ASN A 63 -9.39 2.67 3.42
C ASN A 63 -8.11 3.51 3.48
N PHE A 64 -7.28 3.26 4.49
CA PHE A 64 -6.03 3.98 4.71
C PHE A 64 -4.93 3.53 3.75
N LEU A 65 -4.94 2.26 3.37
CA LEU A 65 -3.97 1.65 2.47
C LEU A 65 -4.40 1.66 1.01
N HIS A 66 -5.58 2.22 0.69
CA HIS A 66 -6.14 2.27 -0.66
C HIS A 66 -5.98 0.93 -1.40
N LEU A 67 -6.58 -0.12 -0.84
CA LEU A 67 -6.46 -1.47 -1.38
C LEU A 67 -7.06 -1.58 -2.79
N ALA A 68 -6.24 -2.05 -3.74
CA ALA A 68 -6.65 -2.40 -5.09
C ALA A 68 -6.80 -3.93 -5.23
N SER A 69 -7.68 -4.35 -6.14
CA SER A 69 -8.02 -5.76 -6.35
C SER A 69 -6.90 -6.54 -7.04
N ASP A 70 -6.15 -5.89 -7.93
CA ASP A 70 -5.10 -6.48 -8.74
C ASP A 70 -4.11 -5.40 -9.22
N LEU A 71 -2.92 -5.83 -9.61
CA LEU A 71 -1.85 -4.92 -10.07
C LEU A 71 -2.25 -4.09 -11.30
N PRO A 72 -2.85 -4.65 -12.37
CA PRO A 72 -3.37 -3.86 -13.48
C PRO A 72 -4.36 -2.76 -13.06
N SER A 73 -5.32 -3.09 -12.19
CA SER A 73 -6.30 -2.12 -11.67
C SER A 73 -5.61 -1.01 -10.87
N ALA A 74 -4.63 -1.37 -10.02
CA ALA A 74 -3.87 -0.39 -9.26
C ALA A 74 -3.11 0.58 -10.18
N LEU A 75 -2.45 0.07 -11.22
CA LEU A 75 -1.73 0.89 -12.17
C LEU A 75 -2.66 1.84 -12.94
N ASN A 76 -3.85 1.37 -13.33
CA ASN A 76 -4.86 2.24 -13.94
C ASN A 76 -5.33 3.35 -13.00
N GLN A 77 -5.49 3.05 -11.70
CA GLN A 77 -5.86 4.05 -10.70
C GLN A 77 -4.76 5.10 -10.45
N LEU A 78 -3.49 4.76 -10.66
CA LEU A 78 -2.38 5.72 -10.57
C LEU A 78 -2.18 6.56 -11.83
N ALA A 79 -2.60 6.04 -12.98
CA ALA A 79 -2.45 6.72 -14.27
C ALA A 79 -3.60 7.71 -14.57
N ALA A 80 -4.68 7.65 -13.78
CA ALA A 80 -5.85 8.53 -13.86
C ALA A 80 -5.64 9.82 -13.05
#